data_AF-A0A191HUZ9-F1
#
_entry.id   AF-A0A191HUZ9-F1
#
_cell.length_a   1.000
_cell.length_b   1.000
_cell.length_c   1.000
_cell.angle_alpha   90.00
_cell.angle_beta   90.00
_cell.angle_gamma   90.00
#
_symmetry.space_group_name_H-M   'P 1'
#
loop_
_entity.id
_entity.type
_entity.pdbx_description
1 polymer ?
#
loop_
_entity_poly.entity_id
_entity_poly.type
_entity_poly.pdbx_seq_one_letter_code
_entity_poly.pdbx_strand_id
1 'polypeptide(L)'
;MLSVLSTGMGIKLFTAEGNMERIMPNVGKSARMIMTIYAGYAIVGTILYVIAGIPMFEAINQSMAAVSTGGFSTLSDGIAPYENNMVYVVTVALMFLGSLGFGTHILLLRGHFKRFFKLSEVRFFVLLIGIAIVLLTLFGLNQHYNTIGEGLRISFFQAISVISSTGFNIMPVEEMPSFSILVIVLLMLIRGCIGATSGGVKVYRVLIMAKKGLWNISRYLKPERMVNENYFWRPEGKVYINHKLVSKSASYIFAFMTFYFI
;
A
#
# COMPACT_ATOMS: atom_id res chain seq x y z
N MET A 1 -16.69 -4.73 5.27
CA MET A 1 -16.70 -4.55 6.75
C MET A 1 -17.63 -5.58 7.41
N LEU A 2 -17.29 -6.87 7.38
CA LEU A 2 -18.05 -7.93 8.09
C LEU A 2 -17.54 -8.17 9.52
N SER A 3 -16.33 -7.69 9.83
CA SER A 3 -15.67 -7.87 11.13
C SER A 3 -16.28 -7.06 12.28
N VAL A 4 -17.03 -6.00 11.98
CA VAL A 4 -17.68 -5.15 13.01
C VAL A 4 -18.92 -5.82 13.61
N LEU A 5 -19.56 -6.74 12.87
CA LEU A 5 -20.83 -7.35 13.25
C LEU A 5 -20.71 -8.57 14.18
N SER A 6 -19.48 -9.04 14.49
CA SER A 6 -19.28 -10.22 15.32
C SER A 6 -18.22 -9.99 16.40
N THR A 7 -18.64 -9.90 17.65
CA THR A 7 -17.79 -9.55 18.81
C THR A 7 -16.58 -10.47 19.02
N GLY A 8 -16.69 -11.77 18.71
CA GLY A 8 -15.58 -12.73 18.83
C GLY A 8 -15.00 -13.20 17.48
N MET A 9 -15.86 -13.45 16.50
CA MET A 9 -15.47 -13.96 15.18
C MET A 9 -14.91 -12.84 14.30
N GLY A 10 -15.42 -11.61 14.48
CA GLY A 10 -14.98 -10.43 13.76
C GLY A 10 -13.55 -10.02 14.07
N ILE A 11 -13.10 -10.16 15.33
CA ILE A 11 -11.69 -9.96 15.72
C ILE A 11 -10.78 -10.97 15.01
N LYS A 12 -11.19 -12.25 14.94
CA LYS A 12 -10.44 -13.29 14.22
C LYS A 12 -10.40 -13.02 12.72
N LEU A 13 -11.51 -12.58 12.13
CA LEU A 13 -11.59 -12.23 10.72
C LEU A 13 -10.72 -11.00 10.38
N PHE A 14 -10.79 -9.95 11.20
CA PHE A 14 -9.98 -8.73 11.06
C PHE A 14 -8.48 -9.01 11.20
N THR A 15 -8.12 -9.88 12.13
CA THR A 15 -6.73 -10.39 12.24
C THR A 15 -6.36 -11.22 11.02
N ALA A 16 -7.29 -12.03 10.51
CA ALA A 16 -7.10 -12.84 9.31
C ALA A 16 -7.06 -12.01 8.02
N GLU A 17 -7.53 -10.77 7.98
CA GLU A 17 -7.32 -9.81 6.89
C GLU A 17 -5.89 -9.22 6.92
N GLY A 18 -5.24 -9.24 8.09
CA GLY A 18 -3.93 -8.61 8.30
C GLY A 18 -4.04 -7.16 8.76
N ASN A 19 -5.18 -6.76 9.31
CA ASN A 19 -5.40 -5.39 9.80
C ASN A 19 -5.07 -5.24 11.29
N MET A 20 -4.91 -6.35 12.03
CA MET A 20 -4.51 -6.31 13.43
C MET A 20 -3.02 -6.65 13.62
N GLU A 21 -2.20 -5.62 13.79
CA GLU A 21 -0.89 -5.71 14.43
C GLU A 21 -1.09 -5.29 15.89
N ARG A 22 -0.81 -6.17 16.87
CA ARG A 22 -0.88 -5.79 18.28
C ARG A 22 0.32 -4.92 18.62
N ILE A 23 0.21 -3.64 18.32
CA ILE A 23 1.27 -2.63 18.55
C ILE A 23 1.46 -2.38 20.04
N MET A 24 0.39 -2.44 20.84
CA MET A 24 0.39 -2.26 22.28
C MET A 24 -0.52 -3.33 22.95
N PRO A 25 -0.20 -3.81 24.17
CA PRO A 25 -1.02 -4.80 24.89
C PRO A 25 -2.45 -4.33 25.19
N ASN A 26 -2.71 -3.01 25.18
CA ASN A 26 -4.03 -2.44 25.39
C ASN A 26 -4.60 -1.89 24.06
N VAL A 27 -5.76 -2.40 23.66
CA VAL A 27 -6.48 -2.01 22.43
C VAL A 27 -6.79 -0.51 22.38
N GLY A 28 -7.19 0.09 23.51
CA GLY A 28 -7.49 1.51 23.59
C GLY A 28 -6.26 2.40 23.38
N LYS A 29 -5.08 1.96 23.85
CA LYS A 29 -3.81 2.68 23.61
C LYS A 29 -3.40 2.59 22.13
N SER A 30 -3.56 1.42 21.51
CA SER A 30 -3.33 1.24 20.06
C SER A 30 -4.24 2.13 19.22
N ALA A 31 -5.54 2.18 19.54
CA ALA A 31 -6.51 3.02 18.84
C ALA A 31 -6.17 4.51 18.95
N ARG A 32 -5.84 5.00 20.15
CA ARG A 32 -5.44 6.40 20.36
C ARG A 32 -4.19 6.75 19.55
N MET A 33 -3.21 5.84 19.50
CA MET A 33 -1.99 6.03 18.72
C MET A 33 -2.27 6.13 17.23
N ILE A 34 -3.09 5.21 16.69
CA ILE A 34 -3.53 5.22 15.28
C ILE A 34 -4.20 6.56 14.95
N MET A 35 -5.16 7.00 15.77
CA MET A 35 -5.85 8.27 15.59
C MET A 35 -4.90 9.46 15.63
N THR A 36 -3.91 9.45 16.52
CA THR A 36 -2.94 10.54 16.64
C THR A 36 -2.06 10.64 15.38
N ILE A 37 -1.56 9.51 14.88
CA ILE A 37 -0.74 9.46 13.66
C ILE A 37 -1.57 9.92 12.45
N TYR A 38 -2.79 9.41 12.33
CA TYR A 38 -3.72 9.79 11.26
C TYR A 38 -4.02 11.29 11.27
N ALA A 39 -4.43 11.84 12.42
CA ALA A 39 -4.74 13.25 12.56
C ALA A 39 -3.51 14.13 12.28
N GLY A 40 -2.32 13.71 12.73
CA GLY A 40 -1.06 14.40 12.45
C GLY A 40 -0.80 14.53 10.95
N TYR A 41 -0.90 13.42 10.20
CA TYR A 41 -0.72 13.46 8.74
C TYR A 41 -1.82 14.25 8.03
N ALA A 42 -3.07 14.15 8.47
CA ALA A 42 -4.18 14.90 7.89
C ALA A 42 -4.01 16.42 8.09
N ILE A 43 -3.56 16.87 9.27
CA ILE A 43 -3.30 18.29 9.54
C ILE A 43 -2.14 18.79 8.68
N VAL A 44 -1.02 18.06 8.64
CA VAL A 44 0.14 18.44 7.83
C VAL A 44 -0.21 18.49 6.34
N GLY A 45 -0.94 17.48 5.85
CA GLY A 45 -1.40 17.44 4.46
C GLY A 45 -2.33 18.60 4.11
N THR A 46 -3.27 18.93 5.00
CA THR A 46 -4.15 20.11 4.84
C THR A 46 -3.35 21.39 4.70
N ILE A 47 -2.38 21.63 5.59
CA ILE A 47 -1.53 22.84 5.53
C ILE A 47 -0.77 22.89 4.20
N LEU A 48 -0.19 21.78 3.76
CA LEU A 48 0.55 21.71 2.50
C LEU A 48 -0.34 21.96 1.27
N TYR A 49 -1.58 21.46 1.27
CA TYR A 49 -2.53 21.72 0.19
C TYR A 49 -2.98 23.19 0.15
N VAL A 50 -3.19 23.82 1.31
CA VAL A 50 -3.52 25.26 1.38
C VAL A 50 -2.37 26.10 0.84
N ILE A 51 -1.12 25.76 1.20
CA ILE A 51 0.07 26.42 0.63
C ILE A 51 0.15 26.21 -0.89
N ALA A 52 -0.27 25.04 -1.38
CA ALA A 52 -0.34 24.74 -2.81
C ALA A 52 -1.50 25.44 -3.54
N GLY A 53 -2.34 26.21 -2.83
CA GLY A 53 -3.42 27.01 -3.41
C GLY A 53 -4.81 26.35 -3.38
N ILE A 54 -4.97 25.20 -2.73
CA ILE A 54 -6.28 24.55 -2.57
C ILE A 54 -7.10 25.26 -1.47
N PRO A 55 -8.38 25.59 -1.70
CA PRO A 55 -9.28 26.09 -0.66
C PRO A 55 -9.29 25.21 0.59
N MET A 56 -9.38 25.82 1.78
CA MET A 56 -9.26 25.11 3.06
C MET A 56 -10.22 23.91 3.18
N PHE A 57 -11.46 24.06 2.74
CA PHE A 57 -12.46 22.99 2.80
C PHE A 57 -12.04 21.77 1.95
N GLU A 58 -11.63 22.01 0.72
CA GLU A 58 -11.16 20.98 -0.21
C GLU A 58 -9.86 20.34 0.31
N ALA A 59 -8.93 21.15 0.84
CA ALA A 59 -7.66 20.70 1.40
C ALA A 59 -7.85 19.72 2.57
N ILE A 60 -8.78 19.99 3.50
CA ILE A 60 -9.09 19.09 4.61
C ILE A 60 -9.62 17.75 4.08
N ASN A 61 -10.64 17.81 3.22
CA ASN A 61 -11.29 16.61 2.68
C ASN A 61 -10.32 15.75 1.86
N GLN A 62 -9.54 16.39 1.00
CA GLN A 62 -8.53 15.73 0.17
C GLN A 62 -7.43 15.08 1.01
N SER A 63 -6.96 15.78 2.05
CA SER A 63 -5.95 15.24 2.96
C SER A 63 -6.46 14.05 3.76
N MET A 64 -7.70 14.09 4.24
CA MET A 64 -8.31 12.97 4.94
C MET A 64 -8.47 11.77 4.01
N ALA A 65 -9.00 11.99 2.81
CA ALA A 65 -9.19 10.94 1.81
C ALA A 65 -7.87 10.31 1.33
N ALA A 66 -6.80 11.10 1.20
CA ALA A 66 -5.48 10.61 0.82
C ALA A 66 -4.86 9.72 1.91
N VAL A 67 -4.87 10.17 3.17
CA VAL A 67 -4.27 9.43 4.29
C VAL A 67 -5.08 8.17 4.63
N SER A 68 -6.41 8.23 4.54
CA SER A 68 -7.28 7.07 4.79
C SER A 68 -7.31 6.08 3.64
N THR A 69 -6.59 6.35 2.54
CA THR A 69 -6.64 5.60 1.28
C THR A 69 -8.08 5.42 0.77
N GLY A 70 -8.89 6.49 0.86
CA GLY A 70 -10.33 6.45 0.58
C GLY A 70 -10.72 6.91 -0.82
N GLY A 71 -9.92 7.78 -1.46
CA GLY A 71 -10.13 8.15 -2.87
C GLY A 71 -11.25 9.14 -3.17
N PHE A 72 -12.01 9.58 -2.17
CA PHE A 72 -13.04 10.58 -2.36
C PHE A 72 -12.44 11.96 -2.61
N SER A 73 -13.09 12.73 -3.48
CA SER A 73 -12.78 14.13 -3.75
C SER A 73 -14.05 14.97 -3.65
N THR A 74 -13.88 16.26 -3.37
CA THR A 74 -14.95 17.25 -3.45
C THR A 74 -15.29 17.64 -4.89
N LEU A 75 -14.37 17.40 -5.82
CA LEU A 75 -14.55 17.64 -7.26
C LEU A 75 -14.93 16.33 -7.97
N SER A 76 -15.75 16.42 -9.02
CA SER A 76 -16.14 15.27 -9.84
C SER A 76 -14.94 14.58 -10.48
N ASP A 77 -13.96 15.36 -10.91
CA ASP A 77 -12.79 14.88 -11.65
C ASP A 77 -11.61 14.57 -10.71
N GLY A 78 -11.88 14.38 -9.42
CA GLY A 78 -10.89 13.95 -8.45
C GLY A 78 -9.88 15.05 -8.13
N ILE A 79 -8.60 14.77 -8.39
CA ILE A 79 -7.48 15.68 -8.12
C ILE A 79 -6.84 16.24 -9.40
N ALA A 80 -7.24 15.73 -10.57
CA ALA A 80 -6.70 16.15 -11.86
C ALA A 80 -6.86 17.67 -12.13
N PRO A 81 -7.99 18.33 -11.78
CA PRO A 81 -8.22 19.73 -12.14
C PRO A 81 -7.26 20.74 -11.48
N TYR A 82 -6.59 20.37 -10.39
CA TYR A 82 -5.67 21.30 -9.72
C TYR A 82 -4.40 21.56 -10.55
N GLU A 83 -4.04 20.65 -11.45
CA GLU A 83 -2.89 20.73 -12.38
C GLU A 83 -1.57 21.24 -11.76
N ASN A 84 -1.40 21.07 -10.45
CA ASN A 84 -0.29 21.62 -9.70
C ASN A 84 0.63 20.50 -9.22
N ASN A 85 1.90 20.56 -9.62
CA ASN A 85 2.92 19.58 -9.21
C ASN A 85 3.04 19.46 -7.68
N MET A 86 2.88 20.56 -6.94
CA MET A 86 2.93 20.53 -5.48
C MET A 86 1.79 19.71 -4.89
N VAL A 87 0.57 19.86 -5.43
CA VAL A 87 -0.60 19.08 -5.03
C VAL A 87 -0.36 17.59 -5.27
N TYR A 88 0.17 17.21 -6.45
CA TYR A 88 0.43 15.81 -6.77
C TYR A 88 1.50 15.20 -5.86
N VAL A 89 2.58 15.92 -5.57
CA VAL A 89 3.63 15.45 -4.67
C VAL A 89 3.12 15.25 -3.25
N VAL A 90 2.35 16.20 -2.72
CA VAL A 90 1.73 16.10 -1.38
C VAL A 90 0.81 14.88 -1.33
N THR A 91 -0.04 14.72 -2.35
CA THR A 91 -0.98 13.59 -2.43
C THR A 91 -0.26 12.26 -2.47
N VAL A 92 0.79 12.14 -3.28
CA VAL A 92 1.58 10.92 -3.36
C VAL A 92 2.26 10.61 -2.03
N ALA A 93 2.79 11.61 -1.34
CA ALA A 93 3.36 11.42 -0.01
C ALA A 93 2.31 10.92 1.00
N LEU A 94 1.11 11.51 1.02
CA LEU A 94 0.02 11.07 1.90
C LEU A 94 -0.47 9.65 1.58
N MET A 95 -0.67 9.32 0.30
CA MET A 95 -1.05 7.97 -0.15
C MET A 95 0.01 6.94 0.22
N PHE A 96 1.28 7.27 0.02
CA PHE A 96 2.39 6.39 0.42
C PHE A 96 2.39 6.17 1.93
N LEU A 97 2.27 7.24 2.74
CA LEU A 97 2.21 7.12 4.19
C LEU A 97 0.97 6.34 4.67
N GLY A 98 -0.21 6.55 4.08
CA GLY A 98 -1.43 5.80 4.40
C GLY A 98 -1.32 4.31 4.07
N SER A 99 -0.52 3.96 3.06
CA SER A 99 -0.28 2.57 2.66
C SER A 99 0.72 1.80 3.54
N LEU A 100 1.43 2.49 4.45
CA LEU A 100 2.34 1.88 5.41
C LEU A 100 1.62 1.48 6.71
N GLY A 101 2.07 0.38 7.32
CA GLY A 101 1.53 -0.08 8.59
C GLY A 101 1.85 0.86 9.76
N PHE A 102 0.97 0.95 10.75
CA PHE A 102 1.20 1.79 11.94
C PHE A 102 2.46 1.41 12.73
N GLY A 103 2.85 0.13 12.79
CA GLY A 103 4.14 -0.28 13.37
C GLY A 103 5.35 0.33 12.65
N THR A 104 5.22 0.57 11.34
CA THR A 104 6.25 1.21 10.51
C THR A 104 6.34 2.71 10.78
N HIS A 105 5.20 3.37 10.97
CA HIS A 105 5.14 4.79 11.34
C HIS A 105 5.84 5.08 12.67
N ILE A 106 5.70 4.20 13.65
CA ILE A 106 6.38 4.36 14.95
C ILE A 106 7.90 4.33 14.78
N LEU A 107 8.43 3.48 13.90
CA LEU A 107 9.86 3.44 13.62
C LEU A 107 10.36 4.74 12.96
N LEU A 108 9.57 5.30 12.03
CA LEU A 108 9.87 6.58 11.39
C LEU A 108 9.85 7.73 12.40
N LEU A 109 8.79 7.84 13.21
CA LEU A 109 8.61 8.89 14.21
C LEU A 109 9.66 8.85 15.33
N ARG A 110 10.19 7.66 15.65
CA ARG A 110 11.31 7.49 16.60
C ARG A 110 12.70 7.69 15.97
N GLY A 111 12.78 8.05 14.69
CA GLY A 111 14.04 8.29 13.98
C GLY A 111 14.84 7.03 13.62
N HIS A 112 14.24 5.84 13.67
CA HIS A 112 14.93 4.58 13.36
C HIS A 112 14.95 4.26 11.85
N PHE A 113 15.39 5.22 11.02
CA PHE A 113 15.39 5.11 9.55
C PHE A 113 16.13 3.88 9.02
N LYS A 114 17.26 3.50 9.62
CA LYS A 114 18.00 2.28 9.23
C LYS A 114 17.16 1.01 9.36
N ARG A 115 16.29 0.94 10.40
CA ARG A 115 15.38 -0.20 10.58
C ARG A 115 14.23 -0.15 9.59
N PHE A 116 13.67 1.04 9.34
CA PHE A 116 12.63 1.26 8.33
C PHE A 116 13.05 0.70 6.95
N PHE A 117 14.21 1.11 6.44
CA PHE A 117 14.71 0.62 5.15
C PHE A 117 15.17 -0.84 5.18
N LYS A 118 15.19 -1.51 6.33
CA LYS A 118 15.47 -2.96 6.46
C LYS A 118 14.20 -3.80 6.44
N LEU A 119 13.03 -3.20 6.64
CA LEU A 119 11.75 -3.90 6.63
C LEU A 119 11.52 -4.55 5.27
N SER A 120 11.20 -5.84 5.29
CA SER A 120 11.02 -6.60 4.05
C SER A 120 9.76 -6.19 3.30
N GLU A 121 8.70 -5.82 4.04
CA GLU A 121 7.44 -5.34 3.45
C GLU A 121 7.64 -4.01 2.71
N VAL A 122 8.32 -3.04 3.33
CA VAL A 122 8.60 -1.72 2.70
C VAL A 122 9.46 -1.89 1.44
N ARG A 123 10.52 -2.70 1.50
CA ARG A 123 11.37 -2.96 0.32
C ARG A 123 10.59 -3.57 -0.82
N PHE A 124 9.75 -4.56 -0.52
CA PHE A 124 8.96 -5.23 -1.54
C PHE A 124 7.86 -4.31 -2.09
N PHE A 125 7.26 -3.47 -1.25
CA PHE A 125 6.31 -2.45 -1.66
C PHE A 125 6.94 -1.43 -2.63
N VAL A 126 8.10 -0.87 -2.29
CA VAL A 126 8.84 0.05 -3.16
C VAL A 126 9.29 -0.64 -4.46
N LEU A 127 9.68 -1.92 -4.40
CA LEU A 127 10.02 -2.71 -5.59
C LEU A 127 8.82 -2.84 -6.54
N LEU A 128 7.62 -3.16 -6.02
CA LEU A 128 6.40 -3.26 -6.83
C LEU A 128 6.04 -1.93 -7.48
N ILE A 129 6.15 -0.82 -6.73
CA ILE A 129 5.96 0.53 -7.26
C ILE A 129 6.96 0.81 -8.40
N GLY A 130 8.24 0.51 -8.19
CA GLY A 130 9.29 0.71 -9.19
C GLY A 130 9.03 -0.08 -10.49
N ILE A 131 8.67 -1.35 -10.37
CA ILE A 131 8.31 -2.19 -11.53
C ILE A 131 7.11 -1.60 -12.26
N ALA A 132 6.06 -1.21 -11.53
CA ALA A 132 4.87 -0.63 -12.14
C ALA A 132 5.16 0.69 -12.86
N ILE A 133 5.98 1.57 -12.29
CA ILE A 133 6.39 2.82 -12.95
C ILE A 133 7.09 2.51 -14.28
N VAL A 134 8.06 1.60 -14.28
CA VAL A 134 8.79 1.22 -15.50
C VAL A 134 7.84 0.65 -16.55
N LEU A 135 6.92 -0.23 -16.15
CA LEU A 135 5.94 -0.82 -17.06
C LEU A 135 4.98 0.23 -17.63
N LEU A 136 4.44 1.11 -16.79
CA LEU A 136 3.50 2.15 -17.20
C LEU A 136 4.18 3.21 -18.08
N THR A 137 5.38 3.66 -17.74
CA THR A 137 6.08 4.69 -18.53
C THR A 137 6.53 4.14 -19.88
N LEU A 138 7.21 2.99 -19.92
CA LEU A 138 7.83 2.51 -21.16
C LEU A 138 6.86 1.81 -22.12
N PHE A 139 5.89 1.08 -21.59
CA PHE A 139 5.01 0.22 -22.38
C PHE A 139 3.54 0.64 -22.34
N GLY A 140 3.14 1.40 -21.32
CA GLY A 140 1.75 1.75 -21.08
C GLY A 140 1.33 3.11 -21.62
N LEU A 141 2.14 4.15 -21.40
CA LEU A 141 1.77 5.55 -21.62
C LEU A 141 2.68 6.27 -22.62
N ASN A 142 3.57 5.55 -23.29
CA ASN A 142 4.60 6.09 -24.17
C ASN A 142 4.08 7.00 -25.30
N GLN A 143 2.81 6.88 -25.70
CA GLN A 143 2.15 7.72 -26.72
C GLN A 143 1.31 8.87 -26.14
N HIS A 144 1.16 8.93 -24.81
CA HIS A 144 0.27 9.89 -24.12
C HIS A 144 1.01 11.05 -23.44
N TYR A 145 2.33 11.14 -23.59
CA TYR A 145 3.12 12.25 -23.05
C TYR A 145 4.14 12.74 -24.06
N ASN A 146 4.44 14.04 -24.02
CA ASN A 146 5.42 14.65 -24.93
C ASN A 146 6.86 14.48 -24.42
N THR A 147 7.04 14.32 -23.11
CA THR A 147 8.35 14.17 -22.47
C THR A 147 8.37 13.01 -21.49
N ILE A 148 9.50 12.29 -21.42
CA ILE A 148 9.66 11.15 -20.48
C ILE A 148 9.43 11.59 -19.02
N GLY A 149 9.78 12.82 -18.67
CA GLY A 149 9.54 13.37 -17.33
C GLY A 149 8.05 13.44 -16.95
N GLU A 150 7.20 13.83 -17.91
CA GLU A 150 5.76 13.83 -17.73
C GLU A 150 5.19 12.41 -17.62
N GLY A 151 5.66 11.49 -18.46
CA GLY A 151 5.30 10.08 -18.40
C GLY A 151 5.64 9.44 -17.06
N LEU A 152 6.83 9.74 -16.52
CA LEU A 152 7.26 9.29 -15.20
C LEU A 152 6.37 9.88 -14.10
N ARG A 153 6.01 11.16 -14.17
CA ARG A 153 5.13 11.82 -13.19
C ARG A 153 3.76 11.14 -13.14
N ILE A 154 3.12 10.94 -14.29
CA ILE A 154 1.81 10.30 -14.40
C ILE A 154 1.90 8.85 -13.90
N SER A 155 2.88 8.08 -14.38
CA SER A 155 3.10 6.69 -13.99
C SER A 155 3.36 6.54 -12.49
N PHE A 156 4.13 7.45 -11.90
CA PHE A 156 4.43 7.48 -10.47
C PHE A 156 3.19 7.72 -9.63
N PHE A 157 2.39 8.72 -10.01
CA PHE A 157 1.14 9.02 -9.32
C PHE A 157 0.17 7.85 -9.39
N GLN A 158 -0.04 7.31 -10.59
CA GLN A 158 -0.99 6.22 -10.80
C GLN A 158 -0.56 4.94 -10.09
N ALA A 159 0.72 4.56 -10.18
CA ALA A 159 1.24 3.38 -9.49
C ALA A 159 1.02 3.45 -7.97
N ILE A 160 1.31 4.61 -7.36
CA ILE A 160 1.14 4.79 -5.91
C ILE A 160 -0.34 4.86 -5.53
N SER A 161 -1.17 5.54 -6.31
CA SER A 161 -2.61 5.62 -6.07
C SER A 161 -3.28 4.24 -6.08
N VAL A 162 -2.93 3.41 -7.05
CA VAL A 162 -3.50 2.08 -7.23
C VAL A 162 -3.04 1.11 -6.14
N ILE A 163 -1.72 1.06 -5.85
CA ILE A 163 -1.17 0.13 -4.86
C ILE A 163 -1.55 0.53 -3.41
N SER A 164 -1.73 1.82 -3.16
CA SER A 164 -2.24 2.33 -1.87
C SER A 164 -3.74 2.11 -1.70
N SER A 165 -4.44 1.69 -2.76
CA SER A 165 -5.90 1.59 -2.85
C SER A 165 -6.66 2.90 -2.68
N THR A 166 -5.97 4.04 -2.84
CA THR A 166 -6.60 5.35 -2.78
C THR A 166 -7.46 5.58 -4.02
N GLY A 167 -6.96 5.28 -5.22
CA GLY A 167 -7.77 5.38 -6.44
C GLY A 167 -7.97 6.82 -6.97
N PHE A 168 -7.16 7.78 -6.54
CA PHE A 168 -7.04 9.06 -7.24
C PHE A 168 -6.43 8.85 -8.63
N ASN A 169 -6.91 9.62 -9.61
CA ASN A 169 -6.41 9.59 -10.97
C ASN A 169 -6.10 11.02 -11.41
N ILE A 170 -5.02 11.19 -12.17
CA ILE A 170 -4.71 12.44 -12.89
C ILE A 170 -5.02 12.32 -14.39
N MET A 171 -4.99 11.09 -14.91
CA MET A 171 -5.39 10.76 -16.27
C MET A 171 -6.69 9.93 -16.23
N PRO A 172 -7.69 10.24 -17.08
CA PRO A 172 -8.90 9.44 -17.21
C PRO A 172 -8.56 7.99 -17.56
N VAL A 173 -9.27 7.04 -16.95
CA VAL A 173 -9.00 5.60 -17.18
C VAL A 173 -9.39 5.21 -18.61
N GLU A 174 -10.38 5.90 -19.19
CA GLU A 174 -10.89 5.72 -20.55
C GLU A 174 -9.83 6.01 -21.62
N GLU A 175 -8.89 6.91 -21.31
CA GLU A 175 -7.80 7.27 -22.20
C GLU A 175 -6.58 6.36 -22.02
N MET A 176 -6.55 5.51 -21.00
CA MET A 176 -5.39 4.65 -20.73
C MET A 176 -5.33 3.47 -21.70
N PRO A 177 -4.16 3.20 -22.32
CA PRO A 177 -4.01 2.02 -23.15
C PRO A 177 -4.25 0.70 -22.39
N SER A 178 -4.73 -0.32 -23.10
CA SER A 178 -5.14 -1.60 -22.50
C SER A 178 -4.02 -2.27 -21.67
N PHE A 179 -2.75 -2.09 -22.06
CA PHE A 179 -1.61 -2.59 -21.28
C PHE A 179 -1.48 -1.89 -19.92
N SER A 180 -1.68 -0.57 -19.87
CA SER A 180 -1.69 0.19 -18.61
C SER A 180 -2.80 -0.28 -17.68
N ILE A 181 -3.99 -0.52 -18.24
CA ILE A 181 -5.14 -1.05 -17.48
C ILE A 181 -4.80 -2.42 -16.90
N LEU A 182 -4.18 -3.32 -17.67
CA LEU A 182 -3.73 -4.63 -17.17
C LEU A 182 -2.77 -4.50 -15.98
N VAL A 183 -1.75 -3.64 -16.09
CA VAL A 183 -0.79 -3.40 -15.00
C VAL A 183 -1.48 -2.84 -13.76
N ILE A 184 -2.39 -1.88 -13.94
CA ILE A 184 -3.18 -1.29 -12.86
C ILE A 184 -4.05 -2.35 -12.18
N VAL A 185 -4.77 -3.18 -12.93
CA VAL A 185 -5.61 -4.25 -12.38
C VAL A 185 -4.77 -5.25 -11.59
N LEU A 186 -3.59 -5.64 -12.08
CA LEU A 186 -2.68 -6.51 -11.34
C LEU A 186 -2.19 -5.88 -10.03
N LEU A 187 -1.89 -4.57 -10.03
CA LEU A 187 -1.57 -3.84 -8.81
C LEU A 187 -2.76 -3.70 -7.87
N MET A 188 -3.99 -3.58 -8.37
CA MET A 188 -5.19 -3.51 -7.53
C MET A 188 -5.39 -4.78 -6.71
N LEU A 189 -4.90 -5.93 -7.17
CA LEU A 189 -4.94 -7.16 -6.38
C LEU A 189 -3.98 -7.09 -5.18
N ILE A 190 -2.78 -6.51 -5.38
CA ILE A 190 -1.68 -6.46 -4.41
C ILE A 190 -1.56 -5.05 -3.82
N ARG A 191 -2.07 -4.87 -2.60
CA ARG A 191 -2.19 -3.55 -1.97
C ARG A 191 -1.38 -3.47 -0.67
N GLY A 192 -1.31 -2.29 -0.05
CA GLY A 192 -0.38 -1.87 1.01
C GLY A 192 0.01 -2.84 2.16
N CYS A 193 0.83 -2.32 3.09
CA CYS A 193 1.47 -3.13 4.13
C CYS A 193 0.49 -3.66 5.18
N ILE A 194 0.95 -4.61 6.00
CA ILE A 194 0.16 -5.10 7.14
C ILE A 194 -0.18 -3.92 8.09
N GLY A 195 -1.41 -3.89 8.60
CA GLY A 195 -1.85 -2.81 9.50
C GLY A 195 -1.94 -1.42 8.85
N ALA A 196 -1.89 -1.30 7.51
CA ALA A 196 -2.19 -0.07 6.78
C ALA A 196 -3.70 0.09 6.55
N THR A 197 -4.15 1.30 6.18
CA THR A 197 -5.56 1.60 5.87
C THR A 197 -6.04 1.01 4.54
N SER A 198 -5.12 0.46 3.74
CA SER A 198 -5.42 -0.08 2.41
C SER A 198 -6.25 -1.37 2.44
N GLY A 199 -7.12 -1.57 1.45
CA GLY A 199 -7.88 -2.83 1.28
C GLY A 199 -7.13 -3.89 0.47
N GLY A 200 -7.69 -5.10 0.28
CA GLY A 200 -7.19 -6.11 -0.67
C GLY A 200 -6.14 -7.11 -0.15
N VAL A 201 -5.41 -7.77 -1.06
CA VAL A 201 -4.34 -8.70 -0.66
C VAL A 201 -3.12 -7.90 -0.25
N LYS A 202 -2.84 -7.91 1.04
CA LYS A 202 -1.69 -7.21 1.62
C LYS A 202 -0.36 -7.69 1.02
N VAL A 203 0.55 -6.75 0.75
CA VAL A 203 1.89 -6.96 0.18
C VAL A 203 2.69 -8.04 0.91
N TYR A 204 2.54 -8.15 2.23
CA TYR A 204 3.25 -9.15 3.03
C TYR A 204 2.92 -10.60 2.62
N ARG A 205 1.68 -10.89 2.20
CA ARG A 205 1.27 -12.25 1.81
C ARG A 205 1.94 -12.64 0.50
N VAL A 206 1.96 -11.71 -0.44
CA VAL A 206 2.63 -11.87 -1.72
C VAL A 206 4.14 -12.05 -1.52
N LEU A 207 4.75 -11.25 -0.64
CA LEU A 207 6.16 -11.39 -0.29
C LEU A 207 6.49 -12.79 0.24
N ILE A 208 5.68 -13.32 1.15
CA ILE A 208 5.89 -14.68 1.71
C ILE A 208 5.74 -15.74 0.62
N MET A 209 4.72 -15.62 -0.24
CA MET A 209 4.48 -16.56 -1.34
C MET A 209 5.62 -16.52 -2.37
N ALA A 210 6.07 -15.33 -2.77
CA ALA A 210 7.19 -15.14 -3.67
C ALA A 210 8.49 -15.72 -3.10
N LYS A 211 8.81 -15.45 -1.82
CA LYS A 211 9.97 -16.05 -1.14
C LYS A 211 9.89 -17.57 -1.10
N LYS A 212 8.71 -18.14 -0.81
CA LYS A 212 8.54 -19.59 -0.82
C LYS A 212 8.72 -20.18 -2.21
N GLY A 213 8.18 -19.55 -3.24
CA GLY A 213 8.35 -19.97 -4.63
C GLY A 213 9.82 -20.01 -5.04
N LEU A 214 10.53 -18.90 -4.82
CA LEU A 214 11.98 -18.80 -5.06
C LEU A 214 12.78 -19.84 -4.27
N TRP A 215 12.36 -20.11 -3.03
CA TRP A 215 13.00 -21.13 -2.21
C TRP A 215 12.77 -22.55 -2.72
N ASN A 216 11.53 -22.89 -3.09
CA ASN A 216 11.22 -24.20 -3.66
C ASN A 216 12.06 -24.45 -4.92
N ILE A 217 12.18 -23.45 -5.80
CA ILE A 217 13.05 -23.52 -6.99
C ILE A 217 14.52 -23.70 -6.58
N SER A 218 15.01 -22.87 -5.65
CA SER A 218 16.40 -22.95 -5.17
C SER A 218 16.71 -24.27 -4.47
N ARG A 219 15.72 -24.96 -3.91
CA ARG A 219 15.91 -26.25 -3.24
C ARG A 219 16.26 -27.35 -4.23
N TYR A 220 15.73 -27.31 -5.46
CA TYR A 220 16.14 -28.24 -6.52
C TYR A 220 17.61 -28.07 -6.93
N LEU A 221 18.16 -26.87 -6.73
CA LEU A 221 19.55 -26.54 -7.04
C LEU A 221 20.50 -26.74 -5.84
N LYS A 222 19.98 -27.06 -4.65
CA LYS A 222 20.76 -27.13 -3.40
C LYS A 222 20.73 -28.55 -2.81
N PRO A 223 21.80 -28.99 -2.11
CA PRO A 223 21.84 -30.30 -1.47
C PRO A 223 20.71 -30.51 -0.44
N GLU A 224 20.15 -31.72 -0.37
CA GLU A 224 18.97 -32.05 0.46
C GLU A 224 19.13 -31.76 1.96
N ARG A 225 20.35 -31.72 2.48
CA ARG A 225 20.66 -31.53 3.90
C ARG A 225 20.75 -30.08 4.37
N MET A 226 20.55 -29.09 3.49
CA MET A 226 20.66 -27.69 3.91
C MET A 226 19.35 -27.17 4.52
N VAL A 227 19.33 -27.00 5.85
CA VAL A 227 18.23 -26.36 6.58
C VAL A 227 18.38 -24.84 6.45
N ASN A 228 17.59 -24.22 5.56
CA ASN A 228 17.52 -22.76 5.47
C ASN A 228 16.37 -22.23 6.31
N GLU A 229 16.69 -21.53 7.39
CA GLU A 229 15.71 -20.77 8.16
C GLU A 229 15.36 -19.48 7.42
N ASN A 230 14.30 -19.52 6.60
CA ASN A 230 13.85 -18.33 5.91
C ASN A 230 13.15 -17.38 6.86
N TYR A 231 13.63 -16.14 6.92
CA TYR A 231 13.05 -15.08 7.71
C TYR A 231 12.77 -13.84 6.86
N PHE A 232 11.93 -12.97 7.39
CA PHE A 232 11.73 -11.62 6.90
C PHE A 232 11.71 -10.64 8.08
N TRP A 233 12.00 -9.38 7.79
CA TRP A 233 12.09 -8.33 8.79
C TRP A 233 10.77 -7.60 8.93
N ARG A 234 10.28 -7.54 10.16
CA ARG A 234 9.14 -6.75 10.63
C ARG A 234 9.56 -5.71 11.67
N PRO A 235 8.68 -4.77 12.03
CA PRO A 235 8.97 -3.79 13.08
C PRO A 235 9.39 -4.43 14.41
N GLU A 236 8.83 -5.58 14.76
CA GLU A 236 9.15 -6.33 15.99
C GLU A 236 10.45 -7.13 15.90
N GLY A 237 11.00 -7.33 14.69
CA GLY A 237 12.23 -8.08 14.47
C GLY A 237 12.14 -9.13 13.36
N LYS A 238 12.96 -10.18 13.46
CA LYS A 238 12.98 -11.28 12.49
C LYS A 238 11.79 -12.22 12.74
N VAL A 239 11.01 -12.46 11.71
CA VAL A 239 9.92 -13.45 11.72
C VAL A 239 10.28 -14.59 10.76
N TYR A 240 10.27 -15.81 11.28
CA TYR A 240 10.55 -17.01 10.50
C TYR A 240 9.33 -17.47 9.73
N ILE A 241 9.53 -17.88 8.49
CA ILE A 241 8.48 -18.35 7.59
C ILE A 241 8.17 -19.80 7.95
N ASN A 242 7.08 -19.99 8.71
CA ASN A 242 6.58 -21.31 9.06
C ASN A 242 5.53 -21.78 8.03
N HIS A 243 5.38 -23.10 7.85
CA HIS A 243 4.35 -23.72 7.00
C HIS A 243 2.94 -23.21 7.31
N LYS A 244 2.61 -23.01 8.59
CA LYS A 244 1.31 -22.45 9.01
C LYS A 244 1.06 -21.05 8.45
N LEU A 245 2.09 -20.19 8.45
CA LEU A 245 1.98 -18.81 7.95
C LEU A 245 1.76 -18.81 6.43
N VAL A 246 2.49 -19.66 5.72
CA VAL A 246 2.34 -19.81 4.27
C VAL A 246 0.94 -20.33 3.92
N SER A 247 0.49 -21.41 4.57
CA SER A 247 -0.82 -22.00 4.30
C SER A 247 -1.94 -20.98 4.54
N LYS A 248 -1.90 -20.23 5.65
CA LYS A 248 -2.84 -19.13 5.91
C LYS A 248 -2.79 -18.04 4.84
N SER A 249 -1.61 -17.65 4.39
CA SER A 249 -1.46 -16.65 3.31
C SER A 249 -2.04 -17.16 2.00
N ALA A 250 -1.75 -18.41 1.63
CA ALA A 250 -2.25 -19.05 0.42
C ALA A 250 -3.77 -19.21 0.42
N SER A 251 -4.36 -19.70 1.52
CA SER A 251 -5.82 -19.85 1.65
C SER A 251 -6.54 -18.51 1.54
N TYR A 252 -6.00 -17.44 2.14
CA TYR A 252 -6.58 -16.11 2.01
C TYR A 252 -6.50 -15.58 0.58
N ILE A 253 -5.35 -15.71 -0.09
CA ILE A 253 -5.18 -15.30 -1.48
C ILE A 253 -6.15 -16.07 -2.38
N PHE A 254 -6.25 -17.40 -2.18
CA PHE A 254 -7.16 -18.24 -2.93
C PHE A 254 -8.62 -17.79 -2.75
N ALA A 255 -9.07 -17.65 -1.50
CA ALA A 255 -10.43 -17.18 -1.22
C ALA A 255 -10.70 -15.79 -1.82
N PHE A 256 -9.75 -14.85 -1.70
CA PHE A 256 -9.86 -13.51 -2.27
C PHE A 256 -10.00 -13.57 -3.80
N MET A 257 -9.20 -14.38 -4.48
CA MET A 257 -9.29 -14.55 -5.93
C MET A 257 -10.62 -15.20 -6.34
N THR A 258 -11.07 -16.21 -5.61
CA THR A 258 -12.38 -16.84 -5.88
C THR A 258 -13.52 -15.82 -5.80
N PHE A 259 -13.53 -14.95 -4.79
CA PHE A 259 -14.52 -13.88 -4.68
C PHE A 259 -14.35 -12.75 -5.70
N TYR A 260 -13.15 -12.56 -6.26
CA TYR A 260 -12.90 -11.52 -7.25
C TYR A 260 -13.37 -11.91 -8.66
N PHE A 261 -13.31 -13.21 -8.99
CA PHE A 261 -13.67 -13.72 -10.32
C PHE A 261 -15.12 -14.23 -10.44
N ILE A 262 -15.83 -14.39 -9.31
CA ILE A 262 -17.27 -14.71 -9.27
C ILE A 262 -18.05 -13.42 -9.22
#